data_AF-A0A165QRT5-F1
#
_entry.id   AF-A0A165QRT5-F1
#
_cell.length_a   1.000
_cell.length_b   1.000
_cell.length_c   1.000
_cell.angle_alpha   90.00
_cell.angle_beta   90.00
_cell.angle_gamma   90.00
#
_symmetry.space_group_name_H-M   'P 1'
#
loop_
_entity.id
_entity.type
_entity.pdbx_description
1 polymer ?
#
loop_
_entity_poly.entity_id
_entity_poly.type
_entity_poly.pdbx_seq_one_letter_code
_entity_poly.pdbx_strand_id
1 'polypeptide(L)'
;LLTFGIFYEYVLLDGHRIIPTSRLLRKTAGSSIVKVLLNGQYYTRELVSVFWHAQSSLNDKTLWAEISWMRKAKCKPFMPDPWEKYLELEIKFCKFGRYHDLDHPDAPPQFIKFNQISCQLAHGQHTSMKPKLWITTSMARVCTLDTSSYILANQII
;
A
#
# COMPACT_ATOMS: atom_id res chain seq x y z
N LEU A 1 -32.58 -11.85 -1.54
CA LEU A 1 -31.14 -12.17 -1.41
C LEU A 1 -30.38 -10.85 -1.52
N LEU A 2 -29.89 -10.31 -0.41
CA LEU A 2 -29.20 -9.01 -0.39
C LEU A 2 -27.69 -9.25 -0.46
N THR A 3 -27.11 -8.91 -1.59
CA THR A 3 -25.65 -8.77 -1.76
C THR A 3 -25.36 -7.28 -1.82
N PHE A 4 -24.44 -6.81 -0.99
CA PHE A 4 -24.06 -5.39 -0.99
C PHE A 4 -22.59 -5.23 -0.60
N GLY A 5 -22.02 -4.06 -0.94
CA GLY A 5 -20.65 -3.70 -0.61
C GLY A 5 -20.59 -2.29 -0.03
N ILE A 6 -19.74 -2.10 0.98
CA ILE A 6 -19.45 -0.83 1.61
C ILE A 6 -18.02 -0.46 1.24
N PHE A 7 -17.84 0.72 0.64
CA PHE A 7 -16.52 1.27 0.30
C PHE A 7 -16.16 2.37 1.28
N TYR A 8 -14.96 2.30 1.83
CA TYR A 8 -14.48 3.24 2.84
C TYR A 8 -13.66 4.34 2.17
N GLU A 9 -13.98 5.60 2.49
CA GLU A 9 -13.22 6.77 2.01
C GLU A 9 -11.82 6.86 2.62
N TYR A 10 -11.66 6.31 3.82
CA TYR A 10 -10.40 6.19 4.51
C TYR A 10 -10.46 5.06 5.53
N VAL A 11 -9.29 4.64 5.99
CA VAL A 11 -9.11 3.68 7.07
C VAL A 11 -8.02 4.16 8.02
N LEU A 12 -8.05 3.69 9.25
CA LEU A 12 -7.01 3.93 10.23
C LEU A 12 -6.10 2.71 10.32
N LEU A 13 -4.79 2.92 10.19
CA LEU A 13 -3.76 1.91 10.41
C LEU A 13 -2.66 2.55 11.26
N ASP A 14 -2.33 1.95 12.39
CA ASP A 14 -1.34 2.46 13.35
C ASP A 14 -1.57 3.93 13.75
N GLY A 15 -2.84 4.32 13.92
CA GLY A 15 -3.22 5.71 14.23
C GLY A 15 -3.14 6.68 13.05
N HIS A 16 -2.74 6.22 11.85
CA HIS A 16 -2.64 7.03 10.65
C HIS A 16 -3.83 6.80 9.72
N ARG A 17 -4.34 7.91 9.16
CA ARG A 17 -5.37 7.87 8.14
C ARG A 17 -4.77 7.54 6.78
N ILE A 18 -5.11 6.37 6.25
CA ILE A 18 -4.80 5.97 4.89
C ILE A 18 -6.02 6.30 4.02
N ILE A 19 -5.81 7.11 2.99
CA ILE A 19 -6.86 7.49 2.02
C ILE A 19 -6.55 6.73 0.73
N PRO A 20 -7.41 5.80 0.31
CA PRO A 20 -7.28 5.15 -1.00
C PRO A 20 -7.32 6.19 -2.12
N THR A 21 -6.61 5.93 -3.22
CA THR A 21 -6.59 6.87 -4.36
C THR A 21 -7.99 7.11 -4.93
N SER A 22 -8.91 6.15 -4.79
CA SER A 22 -10.30 6.21 -5.28
C SER A 22 -10.41 6.46 -6.79
N ARG A 23 -11.49 5.96 -7.41
CA ARG A 23 -11.77 6.25 -8.83
C ARG A 23 -12.10 7.73 -9.06
N LEU A 24 -12.54 8.45 -8.03
CA LEU A 24 -12.96 9.85 -8.09
C LEU A 24 -11.83 10.84 -7.77
N LEU A 25 -10.86 10.47 -6.94
CA LEU A 25 -9.80 11.36 -6.42
C LEU A 25 -8.42 11.10 -7.08
N ARG A 26 -8.41 10.82 -8.39
CA ARG A 26 -7.25 10.40 -9.21
C ARG A 26 -6.01 11.33 -9.22
N LYS A 27 -5.89 12.34 -8.35
CA LYS A 27 -4.78 13.31 -8.40
C LYS A 27 -4.14 13.69 -7.06
N THR A 28 -4.65 13.29 -5.89
CA THR A 28 -4.25 13.94 -4.63
C THR A 28 -4.05 13.07 -3.39
N ALA A 29 -4.26 11.75 -3.45
CA ALA A 29 -4.05 10.92 -2.26
C ALA A 29 -2.54 10.66 -2.02
N GLY A 30 -1.84 11.64 -1.45
CA GLY A 30 -0.48 11.48 -0.93
C GLY A 30 -0.38 10.46 0.22
N SER A 31 -1.48 9.81 0.62
CA SER A 31 -1.53 8.79 1.66
C SER A 31 -1.93 7.39 1.17
N SER A 32 -2.00 7.15 -0.14
CA SER A 32 -2.43 5.84 -0.68
C SER A 32 -1.32 4.81 -0.80
N ILE A 33 -0.05 5.17 -0.59
CA ILE A 33 1.04 4.20 -0.73
C ILE A 33 1.26 3.43 0.55
N VAL A 34 1.29 2.12 0.40
CA VAL A 34 1.31 1.18 1.50
C VAL A 34 2.37 0.10 1.28
N LYS A 35 2.82 -0.47 2.39
CA LYS A 35 3.68 -1.65 2.42
C LYS A 35 2.82 -2.89 2.68
N VAL A 36 2.83 -3.83 1.75
CA VAL A 36 2.04 -5.07 1.81
C VAL A 36 2.94 -6.26 2.08
N LEU A 37 2.56 -7.13 3.02
CA LEU A 37 3.16 -8.44 3.25
C LEU A 37 2.33 -9.52 2.55
N LEU A 38 2.88 -10.13 1.52
CA LEU A 38 2.23 -11.21 0.78
C LEU A 38 3.24 -12.34 0.57
N ASN A 39 2.86 -13.56 0.95
CA ASN A 39 3.70 -14.77 0.84
C ASN A 39 5.10 -14.59 1.44
N GLY A 40 5.21 -13.91 2.60
CA GLY A 40 6.48 -13.64 3.27
C GLY A 40 7.32 -12.52 2.65
N GLN A 41 6.86 -11.89 1.56
CA GLN A 41 7.58 -10.82 0.86
C GLN A 41 6.89 -9.46 1.01
N TYR A 42 7.71 -8.42 1.21
CA TYR A 42 7.22 -7.04 1.30
C TYR A 42 7.22 -6.31 -0.04
N TYR A 43 6.11 -5.63 -0.29
CA TYR A 43 5.85 -4.94 -1.53
C TYR A 43 5.38 -3.50 -1.31
N THR A 44 5.83 -2.58 -2.17
CA THR A 44 5.38 -1.17 -2.19
C THR A 44 4.22 -1.02 -3.16
N ARG A 45 3.06 -0.58 -2.69
CA ARG A 45 1.82 -0.62 -3.46
C ARG A 45 1.00 0.64 -3.31
N GLU A 46 0.13 0.86 -4.26
CA GLU A 46 -0.90 1.89 -4.14
C GLU A 46 -2.23 1.25 -3.77
N LEU A 47 -2.87 1.78 -2.72
CA LEU A 47 -4.18 1.40 -2.26
C LEU A 47 -5.24 2.11 -3.13
N VAL A 48 -6.01 1.33 -3.87
CA VAL A 48 -7.04 1.85 -4.79
C VAL A 48 -8.36 2.04 -4.07
N SER A 49 -8.79 1.02 -3.33
CA SER A 49 -10.02 1.04 -2.55
C SER A 49 -9.89 0.12 -1.33
N VAL A 50 -10.69 0.41 -0.30
CA VAL A 50 -10.92 -0.49 0.83
C VAL A 50 -12.41 -0.72 0.93
N PHE A 51 -12.83 -1.98 1.03
CA PHE A 51 -14.23 -2.32 1.03
C PHE A 51 -14.52 -3.57 1.85
N TRP A 52 -15.73 -3.64 2.38
CA TRP A 52 -16.31 -4.86 2.92
C TRP A 52 -17.48 -5.26 2.01
N HIS A 53 -17.67 -6.55 1.79
CA HIS A 53 -18.81 -7.03 1.01
C HIS A 53 -19.49 -8.19 1.73
N ALA A 54 -20.81 -8.22 1.67
CA ALA A 54 -21.63 -9.31 2.18
C ALA A 54 -22.24 -10.07 0.99
N GLN A 55 -22.06 -11.40 0.98
CA GLN A 55 -22.69 -12.29 0.03
C GLN A 55 -23.58 -13.27 0.79
N SER A 56 -24.81 -13.50 0.31
CA SER A 56 -25.69 -14.50 0.92
C SER A 56 -24.99 -15.86 0.91
N SER A 57 -25.06 -16.61 2.01
CA SER A 57 -24.35 -17.89 2.29
C SER A 57 -22.89 -17.79 2.72
N LEU A 58 -22.28 -16.61 2.73
CA LEU A 58 -20.91 -16.39 3.22
C LEU A 58 -20.94 -15.43 4.41
N ASN A 59 -20.65 -15.95 5.61
CA ASN A 59 -20.49 -15.13 6.81
C ASN A 59 -19.06 -14.56 6.86
N ASP A 60 -18.74 -13.66 5.93
CA ASP A 60 -17.44 -13.02 5.84
C ASP A 60 -17.48 -11.56 6.33
N LYS A 61 -16.67 -11.27 7.36
CA LYS A 61 -16.45 -9.92 7.89
C LYS A 61 -15.10 -9.34 7.46
N THR A 62 -14.46 -9.96 6.47
CA THR A 62 -13.13 -9.56 5.99
C THR A 62 -13.22 -8.20 5.31
N LEU A 63 -12.36 -7.29 5.76
CA LEU A 63 -12.09 -6.05 5.04
C LEU A 63 -11.08 -6.35 3.94
N TRP A 64 -11.44 -5.99 2.71
CA TRP A 64 -10.64 -6.21 1.51
C TRP A 64 -9.99 -4.90 1.06
N ALA A 65 -8.80 -5.02 0.48
CA ALA A 65 -8.08 -3.93 -0.14
C ALA A 65 -7.86 -4.25 -1.62
N GLU A 66 -8.23 -3.32 -2.49
CA GLU A 66 -7.86 -3.33 -3.90
C GLU A 66 -6.52 -2.60 -4.05
N ILE A 67 -5.57 -3.26 -4.70
CA ILE A 67 -4.18 -2.82 -4.76
C ILE A 67 -3.70 -2.71 -6.21
N SER A 68 -2.98 -1.63 -6.51
CA SER A 68 -2.20 -1.48 -7.74
C SER A 68 -0.72 -1.77 -7.50
N TRP A 69 -0.18 -2.71 -8.28
CA TRP A 69 1.19 -3.21 -8.13
C TRP A 69 2.19 -2.25 -8.80
N MET A 70 2.84 -1.37 -8.03
CA MET A 70 3.83 -0.42 -8.59
C MET A 70 5.04 -1.14 -9.20
N ARG A 71 5.48 -0.71 -10.39
CA ARG A 71 6.70 -1.23 -11.03
C ARG A 71 7.95 -0.64 -10.38
N LYS A 72 8.85 -1.50 -9.91
CA LYS A 72 10.17 -1.07 -9.39
C LYS A 72 11.00 -0.37 -10.47
N ALA A 73 11.74 0.66 -10.08
CA ALA A 73 12.76 1.25 -10.95
C ALA A 73 13.97 0.30 -10.99
N LYS A 74 14.58 0.14 -12.17
CA LYS A 74 15.75 -0.74 -12.35
C LYS A 74 17.07 -0.10 -11.87
N CYS A 75 17.10 1.23 -11.71
CA CYS A 75 18.31 1.97 -11.39
C CYS A 75 18.11 2.82 -10.13
N LYS A 76 19.15 2.92 -9.30
CA LYS A 76 19.24 3.95 -8.25
C LYS A 76 19.50 5.29 -8.92
N PRO A 77 18.69 6.32 -8.66
CA PRO A 77 18.81 7.61 -9.34
C PRO A 77 20.02 8.45 -8.90
N PHE A 78 20.62 8.15 -7.75
CA PHE A 78 21.69 8.95 -7.16
C PHE A 78 22.96 8.11 -6.99
N MET A 79 24.07 8.64 -7.49
CA MET A 79 25.43 8.18 -7.17
C MET A 79 26.28 9.40 -6.78
N PRO A 80 26.81 9.45 -5.54
CA PRO A 80 26.64 8.48 -4.46
C PRO A 80 25.19 8.43 -3.93
N ASP A 81 24.82 7.33 -3.25
CA ASP A 81 23.48 7.16 -2.65
C ASP A 81 23.39 8.00 -1.37
N PRO A 82 22.56 9.07 -1.32
CA PRO A 82 22.54 9.98 -0.18
C PRO A 82 21.97 9.32 1.09
N TRP A 83 21.29 8.18 0.96
CA TRP A 83 20.69 7.45 2.09
C TRP A 83 21.56 6.31 2.60
N GLU A 84 22.74 6.07 2.02
CA GLU A 84 23.60 4.94 2.39
C GLU A 84 23.98 4.91 3.88
N LYS A 85 24.11 6.09 4.50
CA LYS A 85 24.42 6.23 5.94
C LYS A 85 23.23 5.99 6.88
N TYR A 86 22.01 5.90 6.38
CA TYR A 86 20.78 5.72 7.17
C TYR A 86 20.23 4.30 6.96
N LEU A 87 20.87 3.32 7.60
CA LEU A 87 20.58 1.89 7.42
C LEU A 87 19.16 1.49 7.89
N GLU A 88 18.59 2.29 8.80
CA GLU A 88 17.23 2.18 9.31
C GLU A 88 16.16 2.49 8.25
N LEU A 89 16.51 3.28 7.23
CA LEU A 89 15.58 3.67 6.18
C LEU A 89 15.47 2.57 5.12
N GLU A 90 14.24 2.12 4.89
CA GLU A 90 13.94 1.27 3.73
C GLU A 90 13.54 2.16 2.54
N ILE A 91 14.52 2.58 1.74
CA ILE A 91 14.27 3.37 0.53
C ILE A 91 13.98 2.47 -0.67
N LYS A 92 12.86 2.69 -1.34
CA LYS A 92 12.49 2.03 -2.60
C LYS A 92 12.15 3.04 -3.68
N PHE A 93 12.61 2.74 -4.90
CA PHE A 93 12.34 3.54 -6.09
C PHE A 93 11.34 2.82 -7.00
N CYS A 94 10.24 3.49 -7.32
CA CYS A 94 9.20 2.99 -8.22
C CYS A 94 9.04 3.94 -9.40
N LYS A 95 8.64 3.40 -10.56
CA LYS A 95 8.31 4.21 -11.73
C LYS A 95 7.01 4.96 -11.48
N PHE A 96 7.02 6.28 -11.67
CA PHE A 96 5.84 7.12 -11.45
C PHE A 96 4.67 6.71 -12.35
N GLY A 97 3.50 6.43 -11.75
CA GLY A 97 2.27 6.10 -12.48
C GLY A 97 2.36 4.86 -13.35
N ARG A 98 3.29 3.93 -13.07
CA ARG A 98 3.45 2.68 -13.81
C ARG A 98 3.20 1.49 -12.88
N TYR A 99 2.17 0.72 -13.23
CA TYR A 99 1.73 -0.45 -12.48
C TYR A 99 1.92 -1.72 -13.32
N HIS A 100 2.03 -2.87 -12.66
CA HIS A 100 2.01 -4.16 -13.34
C HIS A 100 0.65 -4.39 -13.97
N ASP A 101 0.65 -5.05 -15.12
CA ASP A 101 -0.58 -5.44 -15.80
C ASP A 101 -1.20 -6.60 -15.00
N LEU A 102 -2.52 -6.53 -14.77
CA LEU A 102 -3.23 -7.51 -13.94
C LEU A 102 -3.23 -8.91 -14.55
N ASP A 103 -3.12 -8.99 -15.88
CA ASP A 103 -3.15 -10.23 -16.65
C ASP A 103 -1.77 -10.91 -16.77
N HIS A 104 -0.73 -10.34 -16.16
CA HIS A 104 0.59 -10.98 -16.18
C HIS A 104 0.57 -12.21 -15.25
N PRO A 105 1.04 -13.39 -15.69
CA PRO A 105 0.94 -14.62 -14.89
C PRO A 105 1.65 -14.56 -13.54
N ASP A 106 2.73 -13.77 -13.44
CA ASP A 106 3.44 -13.52 -12.19
C ASP A 106 2.95 -12.29 -11.39
N ALA A 107 1.85 -11.63 -11.82
CA ALA A 107 1.29 -10.50 -11.09
C ALA A 107 0.60 -11.00 -9.81
N PRO A 108 0.92 -10.42 -8.64
CA PRO A 108 0.22 -10.79 -7.42
C PRO A 108 -1.26 -10.38 -7.47
N PRO A 109 -2.13 -10.97 -6.63
CA PRO A 109 -3.57 -10.73 -6.68
C PRO A 109 -3.90 -9.25 -6.47
N GLN A 110 -4.88 -8.76 -7.22
CA GLN A 110 -5.36 -7.38 -7.09
C GLN A 110 -6.06 -7.12 -5.75
N PHE A 111 -6.77 -8.13 -5.24
CA PHE A 111 -7.51 -8.07 -4.00
C PHE A 111 -6.77 -8.84 -2.92
N ILE A 112 -6.49 -8.17 -1.80
CA ILE A 112 -5.85 -8.77 -0.63
C ILE A 112 -6.70 -8.48 0.61
N LYS A 113 -6.46 -9.23 1.68
CA LYS A 113 -7.05 -8.88 2.98
C LYS A 113 -6.39 -7.60 3.49
N PHE A 114 -7.16 -6.70 4.07
CA PHE A 114 -6.66 -5.42 4.57
C PHE A 114 -5.55 -5.60 5.62
N ASN A 115 -5.63 -6.65 6.45
CA ASN A 115 -4.62 -6.96 7.46
C ASN A 115 -3.25 -7.39 6.89
N GLN A 116 -3.13 -7.55 5.57
CA GLN A 116 -1.84 -7.77 4.89
C GLN A 116 -1.11 -6.44 4.61
N ILE A 117 -1.78 -5.30 4.80
CA ILE A 117 -1.15 -3.99 4.78
C ILE A 117 -0.46 -3.77 6.13
N SER A 118 0.87 -3.69 6.08
CA SER A 118 1.71 -3.55 7.27
C SER A 118 1.84 -2.11 7.75
N CYS A 119 1.91 -1.14 6.85
CA CYS A 119 1.98 0.28 7.19
C CYS A 119 1.74 1.16 5.96
N GLN A 120 1.50 2.45 6.20
CA GLN A 120 1.59 3.49 5.19
C GLN A 120 3.06 3.84 4.91
N LEU A 121 3.40 4.08 3.64
CA LEU A 121 4.71 4.55 3.23
C LEU A 121 4.71 6.06 3.03
N ALA A 122 5.68 6.73 3.64
CA ALA A 122 6.01 8.09 3.26
C ALA A 122 6.59 8.06 1.84
N HIS A 123 6.27 9.07 1.03
CA HIS A 123 6.78 9.13 -0.33
C HIS A 123 6.99 10.55 -0.84
N GLY A 124 7.93 10.67 -1.77
CA GLY A 124 8.23 11.88 -2.53
C GLY A 124 8.30 11.58 -4.03
N GLN A 125 8.10 12.62 -4.84
CA GLN A 125 8.19 12.51 -6.28
C GLN A 125 9.48 13.15 -6.76
N HIS A 126 10.27 12.43 -7.56
CA HIS A 126 11.43 12.98 -8.25
C HIS A 126 11.04 13.29 -9.69
N THR A 127 10.72 14.55 -9.97
CA THR A 127 10.16 15.00 -11.25
C THR A 127 11.21 15.41 -12.27
N SER A 128 12.43 15.73 -11.83
CA SER A 128 13.54 16.19 -12.68
C SER A 128 14.19 15.08 -13.51
N MET A 129 13.87 13.81 -13.25
CA MET A 129 14.40 12.66 -13.99
C MET A 129 13.42 12.12 -15.02
N LYS A 130 13.99 11.50 -16.07
CA LYS A 130 13.24 10.70 -17.06
C LYS A 130 13.68 9.24 -16.94
N PRO A 131 12.79 8.31 -16.54
CA PRO A 131 11.39 8.53 -16.12
C PRO A 131 11.27 9.18 -14.74
N LYS A 132 10.14 9.84 -14.47
CA LYS A 132 9.77 10.32 -13.13
C LYS A 132 9.71 9.13 -12.16
N LEU A 133 10.14 9.35 -10.91
CA LEU A 133 10.21 8.30 -9.90
C LEU A 133 9.38 8.66 -8.66
N TRP A 134 8.81 7.64 -8.03
CA TRP A 134 8.38 7.68 -6.64
C TRP A 134 9.53 7.18 -5.79
N ILE A 135 9.87 7.93 -4.77
CA ILE A 135 10.79 7.53 -3.70
C ILE A 135 9.90 7.24 -2.51
N THR A 136 9.94 6.01 -2.02
CA THR A 136 9.15 5.59 -0.86
C THR A 136 10.09 5.21 0.27
N THR A 137 9.69 5.53 1.50
CA THR A 137 10.46 5.23 2.70
C THR A 137 9.56 4.71 3.82
N SER A 138 10.13 3.85 4.67
CA SER A 138 9.57 3.47 5.97
C SER A 138 10.69 3.19 6.95
N MET A 139 10.37 3.28 8.25
CA MET A 139 11.24 2.86 9.35
C MET A 139 11.00 1.39 9.75
N ALA A 140 10.40 0.58 8.88
CA ALA A 140 9.99 -0.77 9.22
C ALA A 140 11.14 -1.71 9.61
N ARG A 141 12.40 -1.36 9.30
CA ARG A 141 13.60 -2.09 9.76
C ARG A 141 13.83 -1.97 11.27
N VAL A 142 13.30 -0.93 11.90
CA VAL A 142 13.42 -0.68 13.35
C VAL A 142 12.22 -1.25 14.10
N CYS A 143 11.03 -1.25 13.48
CA CYS A 143 9.78 -1.72 14.08
C CYS A 143 9.67 -3.26 14.26
N THR A 144 10.55 -4.07 13.66
CA THR A 144 10.54 -5.53 13.87
C THR A 144 10.90 -5.96 15.29
N LEU A 145 11.31 -5.03 16.15
CA LEU A 145 11.55 -5.28 17.57
C LEU A 145 10.27 -5.19 18.43
N ASP A 146 9.13 -4.78 17.87
CA ASP A 146 7.91 -4.50 18.65
C ASP A 146 6.64 -5.03 17.95
N THR A 147 6.54 -6.36 17.81
CA THR A 147 5.30 -7.01 17.34
C THR A 147 4.48 -7.47 18.54
N SER A 148 3.85 -6.52 19.23
CA SER A 148 2.77 -6.79 20.20
C SER A 148 1.88 -5.57 20.43
N SER A 149 1.19 -5.07 19.39
CA SER A 149 0.14 -4.08 19.63
C SER A 149 -0.88 -3.93 18.49
N TYR A 150 -2.02 -4.61 18.72
CA TYR A 150 -3.40 -4.18 18.47
C TYR A 150 -3.98 -4.06 17.05
N ILE A 151 -4.80 -5.07 16.74
CA ILE A 151 -6.05 -4.94 15.99
C ILE A 151 -7.03 -4.16 16.88
N LEU A 152 -7.42 -2.95 16.48
CA LEU A 152 -8.67 -2.32 16.92
C LEU A 152 -9.41 -1.78 15.70
N ALA A 153 -10.05 -2.69 14.96
CA ALA A 153 -11.09 -2.37 13.99
C ALA A 153 -12.48 -2.88 14.44
N ASN A 154 -12.64 -3.17 15.73
CA ASN A 154 -13.93 -3.50 16.34
C ASN A 154 -14.27 -2.45 17.39
N GLN A 155 -14.80 -1.30 16.96
CA GLN A 155 -15.70 -0.43 17.74
C GLN A 155 -15.93 0.88 16.97
N ILE A 156 -16.78 0.87 15.95
CA ILE A 156 -17.73 1.96 15.72
C ILE A 156 -19.04 1.27 15.32
N ILE A 157 -20.06 1.55 16.14
CA ILE A 157 -21.44 1.05 16.09
C ILE A 157 -22.12 1.46 14.78
#